data_AF-A0AAE5CPS6-F1
#
_entry.id   AF-A0AAE5CPS6-F1
#
_cell.length_a   1.000
_cell.length_b   1.000
_cell.length_c   1.000
_cell.angle_alpha   90.00
_cell.angle_beta   90.00
_cell.angle_gamma   90.00
#
_symmetry.space_group_name_H-M   'P 1'
#
loop_
_entity.id
_entity.type
_entity.pdbx_description
1 polymer ?
#
loop_
_entity_poly.entity_id
_entity_poly.type
_entity_poly.pdbx_seq_one_letter_code
_entity_poly.pdbx_strand_id
1 'polypeptide(L)'
;MDLKSALNLSKKKEETAEDQELLMERSQEIHAESIVVDGHVGTLFDVLTKSREFGEKSEKGHVDLPRLKDGGVRCVIMSAFPFDRAYPIRGVRAGLEYVDAFRTLAAVPGVVLA
;
A
#
# COMPACT_ATOMS: atom_id res chain seq x y z
N MET A 1 -40.40 -18.68 23.43
CA MET A 1 -40.24 -18.39 22.00
C MET A 1 -38.81 -17.90 21.81
N ASP A 2 -38.01 -18.57 20.99
CA ASP A 2 -36.65 -18.14 20.69
C ASP A 2 -36.71 -16.90 19.79
N LEU A 3 -36.20 -15.77 20.29
CA LEU A 3 -36.23 -14.48 19.60
C LEU A 3 -35.45 -14.54 18.27
N LYS A 4 -34.44 -15.42 18.18
CA LYS A 4 -33.62 -15.59 16.98
C LYS A 4 -34.39 -16.26 15.84
N SER A 5 -35.30 -17.19 16.15
CA SER A 5 -36.12 -17.86 15.14
C SER A 5 -37.27 -16.98 14.64
N ALA A 6 -37.81 -16.11 15.49
CA ALA A 6 -38.86 -15.15 15.12
C ALA A 6 -38.36 -14.03 14.19
N LEU A 7 -37.06 -13.71 14.26
CA LEU A 7 -36.46 -12.60 13.53
C LEU A 7 -35.68 -13.04 12.26
N ASN A 8 -35.73 -14.32 11.85
CA ASN A 8 -34.95 -14.86 10.71
C ASN A 8 -33.46 -14.46 10.72
N LEU A 9 -32.90 -14.20 11.90
CA LEU A 9 -31.61 -13.53 12.07
C LEU A 9 -30.43 -14.52 12.06
N SER A 10 -30.59 -15.63 11.33
CA SER A 10 -29.68 -16.78 11.38
C SER A 10 -29.60 -17.53 10.06
N LYS A 11 -29.23 -16.86 8.97
CA LYS A 11 -28.44 -17.47 7.88
C LYS A 11 -27.56 -16.38 7.28
N LYS A 12 -26.28 -16.35 7.63
CA LYS A 12 -25.29 -15.63 6.81
C LYS A 12 -25.37 -16.32 5.44
N LYS A 13 -25.80 -15.62 4.39
CA LYS A 13 -25.84 -16.19 3.03
C LYS A 13 -24.44 -16.75 2.76
N GLU A 14 -24.35 -18.04 2.44
CA GLU A 14 -23.09 -18.59 1.94
C GLU A 14 -22.77 -17.89 0.63
N GLU A 15 -21.62 -17.25 0.60
CA GLU A 15 -21.14 -16.51 -0.56
C GLU A 15 -20.73 -17.51 -1.64
N THR A 16 -21.35 -17.42 -2.81
CA THR A 16 -21.06 -18.33 -3.93
C THR A 16 -19.87 -17.82 -4.74
N ALA A 17 -19.33 -18.65 -5.63
CA ALA A 17 -18.32 -18.21 -6.60
C ALA A 17 -18.87 -17.11 -7.54
N GLU A 18 -20.14 -17.21 -7.93
CA GLU A 18 -20.81 -16.17 -8.74
C GLU A 18 -20.93 -14.85 -7.96
N ASP A 19 -21.24 -14.90 -6.65
CA ASP A 19 -21.27 -13.70 -5.81
C ASP A 19 -19.88 -13.04 -5.76
N GLN A 20 -18.79 -13.82 -5.62
CA GLN A 20 -17.41 -13.32 -5.62
C GLN A 20 -17.01 -12.69 -6.96
N GLU A 21 -17.43 -13.30 -8.07
CA GLU A 21 -17.16 -12.78 -9.42
C GLU A 21 -17.85 -11.43 -9.64
N LEU A 22 -19.12 -11.30 -9.26
CA LEU A 22 -19.86 -10.03 -9.33
C LEU A 22 -19.23 -8.95 -8.44
N LEU A 23 -18.75 -9.32 -7.25
CA LEU A 23 -18.03 -8.39 -6.37
C LEU A 23 -16.69 -7.95 -6.98
N MET A 24 -15.96 -8.86 -7.63
CA MET A 24 -14.71 -8.54 -8.30
C MET A 24 -14.96 -7.61 -9.50
N GLU A 25 -15.95 -7.89 -10.33
CA GLU A 25 -16.36 -7.03 -11.44
C GLU A 25 -16.69 -5.62 -10.93
N ARG A 26 -17.53 -5.53 -9.88
CA ARG A 26 -17.90 -4.24 -9.30
C ARG A 26 -16.72 -3.50 -8.68
N SER A 27 -15.79 -4.23 -8.06
CA SER A 27 -14.54 -3.67 -7.53
C SER A 27 -13.70 -3.05 -8.65
N GLN A 28 -13.56 -3.76 -9.78
CA GLN A 28 -12.82 -3.28 -10.95
C GLN A 28 -13.46 -2.02 -11.55
N GLU A 29 -14.79 -1.96 -11.66
CA GLU A 29 -15.51 -0.78 -12.14
C GLU A 29 -15.22 0.45 -11.26
N ILE A 30 -15.41 0.30 -9.94
CA ILE A 30 -15.16 1.40 -8.99
C ILE A 30 -13.69 1.83 -9.05
N HIS A 31 -12.77 0.87 -9.13
CA HIS A 31 -11.34 1.15 -9.17
C HIS A 31 -10.92 1.86 -10.47
N ALA A 32 -11.53 1.52 -11.61
CA ALA A 32 -11.29 2.18 -12.89
C ALA A 32 -11.74 3.65 -12.90
N GLU A 33 -12.77 3.98 -12.12
CA GLU A 33 -13.32 5.33 -11.98
C GLU A 33 -12.71 6.13 -10.82
N SER A 34 -11.83 5.52 -10.03
CA SER A 34 -11.26 6.12 -8.80
C SER A 34 -9.77 6.42 -8.94
N ILE A 35 -9.33 7.51 -8.30
CA ILE A 35 -7.90 7.75 -8.05
C ILE A 35 -7.55 7.07 -6.72
N VAL A 36 -6.75 6.02 -6.78
CA VAL A 36 -6.31 5.31 -5.58
C VAL A 36 -5.04 5.94 -5.02
N VAL A 37 -5.12 6.33 -3.75
CA VAL A 37 -4.02 6.92 -2.97
C VAL A 37 -3.72 6.03 -1.77
N ASP A 38 -2.52 5.46 -1.71
CA ASP A 38 -2.06 4.73 -0.53
C ASP A 38 -1.49 5.73 0.49
N GLY A 39 -2.07 5.73 1.69
CA GLY A 39 -1.69 6.66 2.75
C GLY A 39 -0.42 6.28 3.53
N HIS A 40 0.15 5.09 3.34
CA HIS A 40 1.32 4.65 4.10
C HIS A 40 2.10 3.49 3.46
N VAL A 41 3.22 3.79 2.81
CA VAL A 41 4.12 2.80 2.21
C VAL A 41 5.50 2.81 2.86
N GLY A 42 5.89 1.68 3.47
CA GLY A 42 7.17 1.51 4.18
C GLY A 42 8.38 1.19 3.30
N THR A 43 8.25 1.14 1.98
CA THR A 43 9.33 0.76 1.05
C THR A 43 10.52 1.71 1.08
N LEU A 44 10.36 2.92 1.63
CA LEU A 44 11.45 3.89 1.73
C LEU A 44 12.62 3.39 2.59
N PHE A 45 12.37 2.50 3.56
CA PHE A 45 13.44 1.84 4.32
C PHE A 45 14.33 0.94 3.44
N ASP A 46 13.72 0.22 2.49
CA ASP A 46 14.45 -0.63 1.57
C ASP A 46 15.30 0.16 0.58
N VAL A 47 14.78 1.32 0.14
CA VAL A 47 15.51 2.28 -0.69
C VAL A 47 16.71 2.84 0.08
N LEU A 48 16.48 3.29 1.33
CA LEU A 48 17.53 3.85 2.19
C LEU A 48 18.65 2.83 2.46
N THR A 49 18.28 1.58 2.77
CA THR A 49 19.23 0.50 3.04
C THR A 49 19.80 -0.15 1.79
N LYS A 50 19.35 0.27 0.59
CA LYS A 50 19.70 -0.31 -0.71
C LYS A 50 19.45 -1.82 -0.78
N SER A 51 18.42 -2.29 -0.08
CA SER A 51 18.07 -3.72 -0.04
C SER A 51 17.31 -4.14 -1.30
N ARG A 52 16.62 -3.20 -1.97
CA ARG A 52 15.79 -3.40 -3.17
C ARG A 52 15.73 -2.13 -4.01
N GLU A 53 15.56 -2.30 -5.33
CA GLU A 53 15.30 -1.20 -6.27
C GLU A 53 13.79 -0.95 -6.38
N PHE A 54 13.32 0.28 -6.12
CA PHE A 54 11.88 0.59 -6.14
C PHE A 54 11.27 0.56 -7.56
N GLY A 55 12.08 0.87 -8.59
CA GLY A 55 11.64 0.90 -9.98
C GLY A 55 11.43 -0.49 -10.60
N GLU A 56 11.89 -1.55 -9.94
CA GLU A 56 11.92 -2.90 -10.48
C GLU A 56 11.03 -3.84 -9.66
N LYS A 57 10.49 -4.88 -10.31
CA LYS A 57 9.69 -5.89 -9.62
C LYS A 57 10.60 -6.76 -8.78
N SER A 58 10.36 -6.83 -7.49
CA SER A 58 11.18 -7.63 -6.56
C SER A 58 10.45 -8.90 -6.08
N GLU A 59 11.22 -9.95 -5.79
CA GLU A 59 10.73 -11.15 -5.08
C GLU A 59 10.58 -10.92 -3.56
N LYS A 60 11.10 -9.80 -3.06
CA LYS A 60 11.05 -9.41 -1.65
C LYS A 60 10.15 -8.18 -1.50
N GLY A 61 9.51 -8.05 -0.34
CA GLY A 61 8.62 -6.92 -0.02
C GLY A 61 7.31 -6.91 -0.83
N HIS A 62 6.42 -5.97 -0.52
CA HIS A 62 5.05 -5.97 -1.07
C HIS A 62 4.81 -4.88 -2.12
N VAL A 63 5.58 -3.79 -2.07
CA VAL A 63 5.35 -2.61 -2.91
C VAL A 63 6.62 -2.26 -3.68
N ASP A 64 6.46 -2.15 -4.99
CA ASP A 64 7.38 -1.58 -5.97
C ASP A 64 6.58 -0.90 -7.09
N LEU A 65 7.25 -0.12 -7.93
CA LEU A 65 6.61 0.68 -8.96
C LEU A 65 5.80 -0.18 -9.96
N PRO A 66 6.29 -1.35 -10.45
CA PRO A 66 5.49 -2.22 -11.30
C PRO A 66 4.18 -2.67 -10.62
N ARG A 67 4.23 -3.13 -9.37
CA ARG A 67 3.01 -3.54 -8.64
C ARG A 67 2.03 -2.39 -8.40
N LEU A 68 2.53 -1.18 -8.14
CA LEU A 68 1.66 0.00 -8.00
C LEU A 68 0.95 0.32 -9.32
N LYS A 69 1.66 0.21 -10.45
CA LYS A 69 1.08 0.40 -11.79
C LYS A 69 0.04 -0.67 -12.11
N ASP A 70 0.37 -1.95 -11.89
CA ASP A 70 -0.53 -3.09 -12.10
C ASP A 70 -1.79 -2.97 -11.23
N GLY A 71 -1.63 -2.53 -9.98
CA GLY A 71 -2.71 -2.31 -9.03
C GLY A 71 -3.46 -0.98 -9.20
N GLY A 72 -3.12 -0.15 -10.20
CA GLY A 72 -3.80 1.12 -10.44
C GLY A 72 -3.62 2.19 -9.35
N VAL A 73 -2.64 2.04 -8.46
CA VAL A 73 -2.33 3.03 -7.41
C VAL A 73 -1.57 4.20 -8.03
N ARG A 74 -2.11 5.41 -7.90
CA ARG A 74 -1.59 6.62 -8.59
C ARG A 74 -0.74 7.52 -7.69
N CYS A 75 -0.95 7.45 -6.38
CA CYS A 75 -0.18 8.21 -5.40
C CYS A 75 0.07 7.36 -4.18
N VAL A 76 1.25 7.48 -3.59
CA VAL A 76 1.62 6.81 -2.35
C VAL A 76 2.31 7.80 -1.42
N ILE A 77 1.98 7.72 -0.14
CA ILE A 77 2.68 8.45 0.91
C ILE A 77 3.76 7.54 1.48
N MET A 78 5.02 7.83 1.14
CA MET A 78 6.17 7.08 1.63
C MET A 78 6.44 7.41 3.10
N SER A 79 6.49 6.39 3.95
CA SER A 79 6.70 6.60 5.38
C SER A 79 8.18 6.72 5.73
N ALA A 80 8.52 7.82 6.41
CA ALA A 80 9.81 8.01 7.06
C ALA A 80 9.72 7.47 8.48
N PHE A 81 10.00 6.17 8.66
CA PHE A 81 9.92 5.50 9.95
C PHE A 81 11.29 4.94 10.36
N PRO A 82 12.13 5.72 11.05
CA PRO A 82 13.44 5.28 11.49
C PRO A 82 13.37 4.04 12.39
N PHE A 83 14.06 2.98 11.98
CA PHE A 83 14.14 1.74 12.76
C PHE A 83 14.97 1.90 14.03
N ASP A 84 16.07 2.66 13.98
CA ASP A 84 16.90 2.93 15.15
C ASP A 84 16.16 3.86 16.11
N ARG A 85 15.87 3.35 17.31
CA ARG A 85 15.16 4.04 18.38
C ARG A 85 16.10 4.71 19.39
N ALA A 86 17.30 5.10 18.98
CA ALA A 86 18.25 5.85 19.81
C ALA A 86 17.78 7.27 20.22
N TYR A 87 16.48 7.54 20.23
CA TYR A 87 15.88 8.82 20.61
C TYR A 87 16.27 9.25 22.03
N PRO A 88 16.53 10.54 22.26
CA PRO A 88 16.44 11.66 21.30
C PRO A 88 17.68 11.81 20.39
N ILE A 89 18.69 10.95 20.55
CA ILE A 89 19.98 11.07 19.87
C ILE A 89 19.82 10.56 18.43
N ARG A 90 20.21 11.37 17.43
CA ARG A 90 20.15 11.07 15.98
C ARG A 90 18.76 11.02 15.32
N GLY A 91 17.65 11.26 16.03
CA GLY A 91 16.31 11.23 15.42
C GLY A 91 16.17 12.19 14.22
N VAL A 92 16.71 13.41 14.35
CA VAL A 92 16.74 14.39 13.24
C VAL A 92 17.57 13.88 12.06
N ARG A 93 18.76 13.34 12.32
CA ARG A 93 19.63 12.80 11.27
C ARG A 93 18.94 11.67 10.52
N ALA A 94 18.37 10.70 11.24
CA ALA A 94 17.66 9.60 10.62
C ALA A 94 16.47 10.10 9.78
N GLY A 95 15.68 11.04 10.31
CA GLY A 95 14.60 11.67 9.54
C GLY A 95 15.08 12.31 8.23
N LEU A 96 16.21 13.04 8.26
CA LEU A 96 16.81 13.63 7.06
C LEU A 96 17.33 12.58 6.07
N GLU A 97 17.90 11.47 6.55
CA GLU A 97 18.34 10.36 5.69
C GLU A 97 17.15 9.74 4.92
N TYR A 98 15.96 9.64 5.53
CA TYR A 98 14.74 9.24 4.82
C TYR A 98 14.28 10.29 3.80
N VAL A 99 14.38 11.58 4.11
CA VAL A 99 14.06 12.66 3.14
C VAL A 99 14.99 12.59 1.94
N ASP A 100 16.27 12.33 2.15
CA ASP A 100 17.24 12.14 1.07
C ASP A 100 16.91 10.90 0.24
N ALA A 101 16.60 9.77 0.88
CA ALA A 101 16.14 8.57 0.19
C ALA A 101 14.83 8.79 -0.59
N PHE A 102 13.93 9.65 -0.11
CA PHE A 102 12.72 10.00 -0.85
C PHE A 102 13.05 10.78 -2.11
N ARG A 103 14.01 11.72 -2.03
CA ARG A 103 14.46 12.52 -3.17
C ARG A 103 15.14 11.70 -4.26
N THR A 104 15.83 10.61 -3.92
CA THR A 104 16.44 9.74 -4.94
C THR A 104 15.41 9.07 -5.84
N LEU A 105 14.16 8.91 -5.39
CA LEU A 105 13.07 8.36 -6.20
C LEU A 105 12.73 9.22 -7.42
N ALA A 106 13.08 10.52 -7.42
CA ALA A 106 12.92 11.37 -8.61
C ALA A 106 13.74 10.88 -9.83
N ALA A 107 14.80 10.09 -9.59
CA ALA A 107 15.60 9.50 -10.66
C ALA A 107 14.97 8.23 -11.26
N VAL A 108 13.92 7.67 -10.64
CA VAL A 108 13.25 6.46 -11.11
C VAL A 108 12.29 6.81 -12.25
N PRO A 109 12.44 6.22 -13.45
CA PRO A 109 11.58 6.52 -14.58
C PRO A 109 10.08 6.30 -14.29
N GLY A 110 9.28 7.34 -14.52
CA GLY A 110 7.83 7.31 -14.31
C GLY A 110 7.39 7.59 -12.86
N VAL A 111 8.31 7.97 -11.97
CA VAL A 111 7.99 8.57 -10.67
C VAL A 111 8.00 10.09 -10.80
N VAL A 112 7.02 10.73 -10.17
CA VAL A 112 6.97 12.19 -10.00
C VAL A 112 6.82 12.45 -8.51
N LEU A 113 7.71 13.26 -7.95
CA LEU A 113 7.59 13.73 -6.56
C LEU A 113 6.67 14.95 -6.54
N ALA A 114 5.75 14.98 -5.57
CA ALA A 114 4.83 16.09 -5.31
C ALA A 114 5.34 16.98 -4.17
#